data_AF-A0A9P5DXT5-F1
#
_entry.id   AF-A0A9P5DXT5-F1
#
_cell.length_a   1.000
_cell.length_b   1.000
_cell.length_c   1.000
_cell.angle_alpha   90.00
_cell.angle_beta   90.00
_cell.angle_gamma   90.00
#
_symmetry.space_group_name_H-M   'P 1'
#
loop_
_entity.id
_entity.type
_entity.pdbx_description
1 polymer ?
#
loop_
_entity_poly.entity_id
_entity_poly.type
_entity_poly.pdbx_seq_one_letter_code
_entity_poly.pdbx_strand_id
1 'polypeptide(L)'
;MDYSLENHKSYIGKHVSELPTPSLVVNLPVLTKNVETLHRDVEKLGIGFRPHVKTLKSLEVTRFMMANGKYRGIIASTIPEIQGALPLVKEGMLEEYLYGLPVYPGVLPRLVELRKSLRIMLMVDNEQQVTFLEQSTLSKQPWDVFIKLDVGSHRAGVEANSAALTRLVERAEASSAISIYGFYCHAGHSYGGRSRDEAEKTLNVEVSSVLAAAKLLPPDRQLVISVGSTPTAHVVKSLKASMPENIRLELHAGNFPCNDLQQVSTCLVKETQQSVSIAAEVCSVYPERNEALVNAGVIALSREASAFSGFGRVVGSPAWGVVRLSQEHGILGTSEGRKVDEDFKVGHKVRLWCNHSCIAAAAFYVYYVIDEEDIVRETWIPWKGCISKELAFLIRSPRSCSWLQFLPNQAKSCFLVEGERLMSYADVAASGPKQSPEEAAAPQPPQVITDESASTASLVDVDMPSVHTVPNDFLEQEVKTETQAARLEREEEAREEKRKRDEAAAKAKRADNWLIQQFSRLSDGSATGLVIANFATVVGLGAYLGYKGWGLYEKGKLDWKAVGIGAGILAGVTAAEGAVGRYLYKGKKGGS
;
A
#
# COMPACT_ATOMS: atom_id res chain seq x y z
N MET A 1 -15.47 19.17 12.31
CA MET A 1 -15.17 18.86 10.90
C MET A 1 -16.50 18.79 10.17
N ASP A 2 -17.04 19.95 9.76
CA ASP A 2 -18.43 20.06 9.27
C ASP A 2 -18.51 19.81 7.75
N TYR A 3 -17.87 18.72 7.30
CA TYR A 3 -17.98 18.20 5.94
C TYR A 3 -18.79 16.91 5.99
N SER A 4 -20.11 17.03 6.11
CA SER A 4 -20.97 15.87 6.03
C SER A 4 -21.36 15.61 4.58
N LEU A 5 -21.78 14.38 4.30
CA LEU A 5 -22.48 14.04 3.06
C LEU A 5 -23.78 14.86 2.87
N GLU A 6 -24.16 15.71 3.82
CA GLU A 6 -25.38 16.51 3.79
C GLU A 6 -25.15 17.89 3.15
N ASN A 7 -23.98 18.51 3.38
CA ASN A 7 -23.75 19.91 3.00
C ASN A 7 -22.78 20.11 1.82
N HIS A 8 -22.10 19.06 1.36
CA HIS A 8 -21.05 19.19 0.34
C HIS A 8 -21.50 19.87 -0.96
N LYS A 9 -22.77 19.69 -1.37
CA LYS A 9 -23.32 20.32 -2.58
C LYS A 9 -23.45 21.84 -2.47
N SER A 10 -23.48 22.40 -1.26
CA SER A 10 -23.58 23.86 -1.05
C SER A 10 -22.33 24.62 -1.49
N TYR A 11 -21.23 23.92 -1.76
CA TYR A 11 -20.00 24.49 -2.30
C TYR A 11 -19.94 24.51 -3.83
N ILE A 12 -20.91 23.91 -4.53
CA ILE A 12 -21.00 24.02 -5.99
C ILE A 12 -21.21 25.48 -6.37
N GLY A 13 -20.39 25.98 -7.30
CA GLY A 13 -20.35 27.37 -7.73
C GLY A 13 -19.42 28.27 -6.91
N LYS A 14 -18.87 27.77 -5.80
CA LYS A 14 -17.88 28.51 -5.00
C LYS A 14 -16.46 28.29 -5.50
N HIS A 15 -15.59 29.25 -5.20
CA HIS A 15 -14.16 29.12 -5.50
C HIS A 15 -13.47 28.16 -4.51
N VAL A 16 -12.41 27.47 -4.93
CA VAL A 16 -11.68 26.49 -4.10
C VAL A 16 -11.21 27.05 -2.76
N SER A 17 -10.94 28.36 -2.68
CA SER A 17 -10.53 29.04 -1.44
C SER A 17 -11.64 29.13 -0.40
N GLU A 18 -12.91 28.98 -0.79
CA GLU A 18 -14.06 28.98 0.12
C GLU A 18 -14.37 27.59 0.68
N LEU A 19 -13.63 26.56 0.26
CA LEU A 19 -13.83 25.21 0.75
C LEU A 19 -13.47 25.10 2.24
N PRO A 20 -14.18 24.23 2.97
CA PRO A 20 -13.76 23.86 4.31
C PRO A 20 -12.43 23.13 4.21
N THR A 21 -11.54 23.31 5.17
CA THR A 21 -10.20 22.72 5.14
C THR A 21 -9.98 21.77 6.32
N PRO A 22 -9.32 20.62 6.12
CA PRO A 22 -8.77 20.15 4.85
C PRO A 22 -9.84 19.55 3.91
N SER A 23 -9.71 19.77 2.59
CA SER A 23 -10.58 19.18 1.55
C SER A 23 -9.77 18.64 0.38
N LEU A 24 -10.21 17.51 -0.19
CA LEU A 24 -9.61 16.99 -1.42
C LEU A 24 -10.26 17.63 -2.63
N VAL A 25 -9.41 18.17 -3.50
CA VAL A 25 -9.77 18.88 -4.72
C VAL A 25 -9.30 18.10 -5.94
N VAL A 26 -10.19 17.92 -6.90
CA VAL A 26 -9.91 17.26 -8.19
C VAL A 26 -10.03 18.30 -9.30
N ASN A 27 -8.94 18.55 -10.03
CA ASN A 27 -8.94 19.37 -11.24
C ASN A 27 -9.42 18.54 -12.44
N LEU A 28 -10.66 18.77 -12.88
CA LEU A 28 -11.30 17.99 -13.93
C LEU A 28 -10.64 18.16 -15.31
N PRO A 29 -10.24 19.36 -15.76
CA PRO A 29 -9.51 19.54 -17.02
C PRO A 29 -8.21 18.72 -17.08
N VAL A 30 -7.40 18.75 -16.03
CA VAL A 30 -6.15 17.98 -15.96
C VAL A 30 -6.43 16.47 -15.94
N LEU A 31 -7.41 16.04 -15.13
CA LEU A 31 -7.82 14.63 -15.06
C LEU A 31 -8.27 14.11 -16.42
N THR A 32 -9.13 14.86 -17.10
CA THR A 32 -9.68 14.50 -18.42
C THR A 32 -8.56 14.39 -19.45
N LYS A 33 -7.66 15.36 -19.50
CA LYS A 33 -6.50 15.35 -20.41
C LYS A 33 -5.57 14.16 -20.16
N ASN A 34 -5.36 13.79 -18.90
CA ASN A 34 -4.57 12.61 -18.54
C ASN A 34 -5.25 11.32 -19.05
N VAL A 35 -6.58 11.23 -18.90
CA VAL A 35 -7.35 10.08 -19.38
C VAL A 35 -7.29 9.94 -20.89
N GLU A 36 -7.59 11.03 -21.62
CA GLU A 36 -7.55 11.08 -23.08
C GLU A 36 -6.18 10.73 -23.65
N THR A 37 -5.11 11.16 -22.96
CA THR A 37 -3.74 10.87 -23.39
C THR A 37 -3.46 9.37 -23.36
N LEU A 38 -3.80 8.68 -22.28
CA LEU A 38 -3.58 7.25 -22.18
C LEU A 38 -4.48 6.46 -23.14
N HIS A 39 -5.76 6.86 -23.27
CA HIS A 39 -6.68 6.22 -24.22
C HIS A 39 -6.16 6.31 -25.65
N ARG A 40 -5.69 7.48 -26.08
CA ARG A 40 -5.10 7.64 -27.41
C ARG A 40 -3.89 6.74 -27.63
N ASP A 41 -3.04 6.56 -26.62
CA ASP A 41 -1.84 5.73 -26.73
C ASP A 41 -2.19 4.23 -26.78
N VAL A 42 -3.16 3.78 -25.98
CA VAL A 42 -3.74 2.42 -26.03
C VAL A 42 -4.39 2.14 -27.38
N GLU A 43 -5.21 3.07 -27.88
CA GLU A 43 -5.93 2.93 -29.15
C GLU A 43 -5.00 2.83 -30.35
N LYS A 44 -3.94 3.63 -30.38
CA LYS A 44 -2.92 3.58 -31.44
C LYS A 44 -2.22 2.23 -31.54
N LEU A 45 -2.10 1.51 -30.42
CA LEU A 45 -1.51 0.18 -30.36
C LEU A 45 -2.51 -0.94 -30.62
N GLY A 46 -3.81 -0.65 -30.62
CA GLY A 46 -4.86 -1.65 -30.78
C GLY A 46 -4.95 -2.65 -29.62
N ILE A 47 -4.46 -2.29 -28.43
CA ILE A 47 -4.48 -3.17 -27.25
C ILE A 47 -5.73 -2.91 -26.38
N GLY A 48 -6.09 -3.88 -25.53
CA GLY A 48 -7.13 -3.70 -24.53
C GLY A 48 -6.72 -2.76 -23.40
N PHE A 49 -7.69 -2.30 -22.62
CA PHE A 49 -7.44 -1.54 -21.40
C PHE A 49 -8.43 -1.92 -20.31
N ARG A 50 -7.91 -2.09 -19.09
CA ARG A 50 -8.69 -2.42 -17.89
C ARG A 50 -8.30 -1.47 -16.76
N PRO A 51 -9.03 -0.37 -16.55
CA PRO A 51 -8.69 0.61 -15.52
C PRO A 51 -8.82 0.03 -14.11
N HIS A 52 -7.90 0.41 -13.24
CA HIS A 52 -7.94 0.07 -11.83
C HIS A 52 -8.56 1.20 -11.00
N VAL A 53 -9.74 0.97 -10.42
CA VAL A 53 -10.56 2.03 -9.80
C VAL A 53 -10.10 2.48 -8.41
N LYS A 54 -9.05 1.86 -7.85
CA LYS A 54 -8.67 2.03 -6.43
C LYS A 54 -8.24 3.45 -6.04
N THR A 55 -7.87 4.30 -7.00
CA THR A 55 -7.29 5.62 -6.71
C THR A 55 -8.32 6.57 -6.14
N LEU A 56 -9.44 6.76 -6.85
CA LEU A 56 -10.53 7.64 -6.40
C LEU A 56 -11.82 6.87 -6.03
N LYS A 57 -11.99 5.64 -6.50
CA LYS A 57 -13.13 4.78 -6.12
C LYS A 57 -14.50 5.48 -6.31
N SER A 58 -14.70 6.27 -7.36
CA SER A 58 -15.98 6.95 -7.61
C SER A 58 -16.59 6.52 -8.95
N LEU A 59 -17.90 6.66 -9.10
CA LEU A 59 -18.60 6.32 -10.34
C LEU A 59 -18.12 7.21 -11.49
N GLU A 60 -17.98 8.50 -11.22
CA GLU A 60 -17.69 9.56 -12.18
C GLU A 60 -16.33 9.34 -12.85
N VAL A 61 -15.25 9.23 -12.06
CA VAL A 61 -13.92 8.93 -12.60
C VAL A 61 -13.86 7.56 -13.29
N THR A 62 -14.59 6.56 -12.79
CA THR A 62 -14.62 5.24 -13.42
C THR A 62 -15.23 5.31 -14.83
N ARG A 63 -16.25 6.14 -15.06
CA ARG A 63 -16.81 6.39 -16.40
C ARG A 63 -15.79 6.99 -17.35
N PHE A 64 -15.06 8.00 -16.88
CA PHE A 64 -13.97 8.62 -17.65
C PHE A 64 -12.93 7.56 -18.02
N MET A 65 -12.43 6.79 -17.05
CA MET A 65 -11.43 5.76 -17.27
C MET A 65 -11.90 4.66 -18.24
N MET A 66 -13.19 4.34 -18.23
CA MET A 66 -13.82 3.36 -19.12
C MET A 66 -14.16 3.91 -20.52
N ALA A 67 -13.85 5.18 -20.81
CA ALA A 67 -14.26 5.86 -22.04
C ALA A 67 -15.78 5.70 -22.28
N ASN A 68 -16.58 5.94 -21.24
CA ASN A 68 -18.04 5.86 -21.27
C ASN A 68 -18.59 4.53 -21.82
N GLY A 69 -17.93 3.42 -21.49
CA GLY A 69 -18.38 2.06 -21.82
C GLY A 69 -17.66 1.41 -23.01
N LYS A 70 -16.67 2.09 -23.61
CA LYS A 70 -15.76 1.46 -24.58
C LYS A 70 -14.94 0.34 -23.96
N TYR A 71 -14.39 0.57 -22.76
CA TYR A 71 -13.73 -0.46 -21.98
C TYR A 71 -14.72 -1.03 -20.96
N ARG A 72 -15.10 -2.30 -21.13
CA ARG A 72 -16.17 -2.95 -20.36
C ARG A 72 -15.68 -3.72 -19.13
N GLY A 73 -14.41 -3.57 -18.77
CA GLY A 73 -13.79 -4.27 -17.65
C GLY A 73 -13.10 -3.31 -16.70
N ILE A 74 -13.16 -3.57 -15.40
CA ILE A 74 -12.37 -2.83 -14.39
C ILE A 74 -11.59 -3.77 -13.47
N ILE A 75 -10.58 -3.23 -12.78
CA ILE A 75 -9.91 -3.88 -11.66
C ILE A 75 -10.33 -3.21 -10.36
N ALA A 76 -10.89 -4.00 -9.45
CA ALA A 76 -11.31 -3.58 -8.11
C ALA A 76 -10.44 -4.29 -7.06
N SER A 77 -9.82 -3.52 -6.17
CA SER A 77 -8.98 -4.05 -5.07
C SER A 77 -9.79 -4.55 -3.88
N THR A 78 -11.08 -4.18 -3.77
CA THR A 78 -11.91 -4.52 -2.62
C THR A 78 -13.37 -4.80 -3.01
N ILE A 79 -14.11 -5.52 -2.16
CA ILE A 79 -15.54 -5.79 -2.36
C ILE A 79 -16.39 -4.50 -2.46
N PRO A 80 -16.19 -3.47 -1.62
CA PRO A 80 -16.91 -2.20 -1.74
C PRO A 80 -16.75 -1.52 -3.11
N GLU A 81 -15.59 -1.66 -3.77
CA GLU A 81 -15.40 -1.14 -5.12
C GLU A 81 -16.25 -1.89 -6.15
N ILE A 82 -16.35 -3.22 -6.03
CA ILE A 82 -17.23 -4.02 -6.90
C ILE A 82 -18.69 -3.60 -6.69
N GLN A 83 -19.12 -3.46 -5.44
CA GLN A 83 -20.48 -3.05 -5.10
C GLN A 83 -20.80 -1.62 -5.56
N GLY A 84 -19.85 -0.70 -5.37
CA GLY A 84 -19.98 0.71 -5.74
C GLY A 84 -20.12 0.92 -7.25
N ALA A 85 -19.52 0.05 -8.06
CA ALA A 85 -19.61 0.08 -9.52
C ALA A 85 -20.82 -0.66 -10.10
N LEU A 86 -21.67 -1.32 -9.30
CA LEU A 86 -22.90 -1.98 -9.76
C LEU A 86 -23.85 -1.10 -10.58
N PRO A 87 -23.99 0.22 -10.33
CA PRO A 87 -24.75 1.09 -11.22
C PRO A 87 -24.26 1.05 -12.68
N LEU A 88 -22.95 0.96 -12.91
CA LEU A 88 -22.37 0.85 -14.26
C LEU A 88 -22.76 -0.44 -14.98
N VAL A 89 -22.99 -1.52 -14.23
CA VAL A 89 -23.49 -2.80 -14.77
C VAL A 89 -24.93 -2.64 -15.24
N LYS A 90 -25.78 -1.99 -14.43
CA LYS A 90 -27.19 -1.73 -14.78
C LYS A 90 -27.36 -0.84 -16.00
N GLU A 91 -26.40 0.05 -16.22
CA GLU A 91 -26.35 0.94 -17.38
C GLU A 91 -25.74 0.28 -18.63
N GLY A 92 -25.29 -0.98 -18.54
CA GLY A 92 -24.68 -1.70 -19.65
C GLY A 92 -23.28 -1.21 -20.04
N MET A 93 -22.62 -0.42 -19.18
CA MET A 93 -21.26 0.07 -19.42
C MET A 93 -20.19 -0.91 -18.93
N LEU A 94 -20.49 -1.70 -17.89
CA LEU A 94 -19.55 -2.59 -17.22
C LEU A 94 -20.03 -4.03 -17.25
N GLU A 95 -19.20 -4.93 -17.77
CA GLU A 95 -19.49 -6.36 -17.89
C GLU A 95 -18.61 -7.22 -16.98
N GLU A 96 -17.35 -6.82 -16.81
CA GLU A 96 -16.32 -7.66 -16.18
C GLU A 96 -15.56 -6.97 -15.05
N TYR A 97 -15.28 -7.73 -13.99
CA TYR A 97 -14.45 -7.28 -12.88
C TYR A 97 -13.30 -8.24 -12.69
N LEU A 98 -12.10 -7.71 -12.53
CA LEU A 98 -10.98 -8.45 -11.99
C LEU A 98 -10.80 -8.08 -10.52
N TYR A 99 -10.90 -9.08 -9.64
CA TYR A 99 -10.55 -8.89 -8.23
C TYR A 99 -9.04 -8.74 -8.09
N GLY A 100 -8.58 -7.57 -7.62
CA GLY A 100 -7.19 -7.11 -7.69
C GLY A 100 -6.24 -7.74 -6.66
N LEU A 101 -6.67 -8.78 -5.95
CA LEU A 101 -5.85 -9.55 -5.01
C LEU A 101 -5.93 -11.03 -5.37
N PRO A 102 -4.84 -11.81 -5.15
CA PRO A 102 -4.94 -13.26 -5.14
C PRO A 102 -6.06 -13.70 -4.21
N VAL A 103 -6.90 -14.61 -4.68
CA VAL A 103 -8.12 -14.98 -3.96
C VAL A 103 -7.76 -15.67 -2.63
N TYR A 104 -8.58 -15.45 -1.61
CA TYR A 104 -8.43 -16.07 -0.30
C TYR A 104 -9.79 -16.53 0.25
N PRO A 105 -9.84 -17.53 1.14
CA PRO A 105 -11.09 -18.17 1.56
C PRO A 105 -12.14 -17.20 2.11
N GLY A 106 -11.71 -16.22 2.93
CA GLY A 106 -12.63 -15.28 3.59
C GLY A 106 -13.38 -14.31 2.66
N VAL A 107 -12.95 -14.16 1.40
CA VAL A 107 -13.65 -13.32 0.42
C VAL A 107 -14.59 -14.10 -0.50
N LEU A 108 -14.40 -15.42 -0.63
CA LEU A 108 -15.12 -16.26 -1.57
C LEU A 108 -16.65 -16.21 -1.41
N PRO A 109 -17.25 -16.31 -0.20
CA PRO A 109 -18.71 -16.24 -0.08
C PRO A 109 -19.31 -14.95 -0.66
N ARG A 110 -18.60 -13.82 -0.50
CA ARG A 110 -19.03 -12.52 -1.05
C ARG A 110 -18.86 -12.46 -2.56
N LEU A 111 -17.79 -13.03 -3.11
CA LEU A 111 -17.56 -13.08 -4.56
C LEU A 111 -18.56 -14.03 -5.25
N VAL A 112 -18.88 -15.18 -4.64
CA VAL A 112 -19.90 -16.11 -5.15
C VAL A 112 -21.26 -15.42 -5.27
N GLU A 113 -21.64 -14.62 -4.27
CA GLU A 113 -22.88 -13.86 -4.33
C GLU A 113 -22.86 -12.79 -5.43
N LEU A 114 -21.80 -11.99 -5.50
CA LEU A 114 -21.66 -10.93 -6.51
C LEU A 114 -21.60 -11.48 -7.94
N ARG A 115 -21.01 -12.67 -8.12
CA ARG A 115 -20.92 -13.36 -9.42
C ARG A 115 -22.28 -13.67 -10.03
N LYS A 116 -23.36 -13.71 -9.25
CA LYS A 116 -24.73 -13.88 -9.77
C LYS A 116 -25.19 -12.69 -10.63
N SER A 117 -24.60 -11.51 -10.42
CA SER A 117 -25.02 -10.26 -11.07
C SER A 117 -24.03 -9.74 -12.11
N LEU A 118 -22.78 -10.23 -12.12
CA LEU A 118 -21.70 -9.76 -13.01
C LEU A 118 -20.62 -10.84 -13.19
N ARG A 119 -19.85 -10.77 -14.28
CA ARG A 119 -18.70 -11.64 -14.48
C ARG A 119 -17.53 -11.17 -13.61
N ILE A 120 -17.04 -12.07 -12.75
CA ILE A 120 -15.89 -11.81 -11.87
C ILE A 120 -14.77 -12.78 -12.21
N MET A 121 -13.63 -12.21 -12.59
CA MET A 121 -12.36 -12.89 -12.76
C MET A 121 -11.52 -12.76 -11.49
N LEU A 122 -10.74 -13.80 -11.20
CA LEU A 122 -9.90 -13.89 -10.01
C LEU A 122 -8.42 -13.97 -10.36
N MET A 123 -7.56 -13.68 -9.40
CA MET A 123 -6.12 -13.95 -9.51
C MET A 123 -5.77 -15.16 -8.66
N VAL A 124 -4.91 -16.03 -9.20
CA VAL A 124 -4.27 -17.11 -8.45
C VAL A 124 -2.76 -17.10 -8.65
N ASP A 125 -2.03 -17.34 -7.57
CA ASP A 125 -0.58 -17.49 -7.50
C ASP A 125 -0.14 -18.65 -6.59
N ASN A 126 -1.08 -19.47 -6.11
CA ASN A 126 -0.79 -20.61 -5.26
C ASN A 126 -1.76 -21.77 -5.52
N GLU A 127 -1.25 -23.01 -5.54
CA GLU A 127 -2.04 -24.22 -5.78
C GLU A 127 -3.18 -24.39 -4.75
N GLN A 128 -3.01 -23.92 -3.52
CA GLN A 128 -4.05 -23.97 -2.48
C GLN A 128 -5.28 -23.14 -2.86
N GLN A 129 -5.12 -22.06 -3.63
CA GLN A 129 -6.25 -21.24 -4.07
C GLN A 129 -7.15 -22.01 -5.03
N VAL A 130 -6.58 -22.89 -5.87
CA VAL A 130 -7.35 -23.79 -6.75
C VAL A 130 -8.21 -24.73 -5.90
N THR A 131 -7.64 -25.32 -4.86
CA THR A 131 -8.38 -26.18 -3.91
C THR A 131 -9.53 -25.44 -3.24
N PHE A 132 -9.32 -24.19 -2.78
CA PHE A 132 -10.40 -23.40 -2.19
C PHE A 132 -11.49 -23.04 -3.22
N LEU A 133 -11.12 -22.80 -4.47
CA LEU A 133 -12.09 -22.54 -5.52
C LEU A 133 -12.95 -23.77 -5.81
N GLU A 134 -12.37 -24.97 -5.87
CA GLU A 134 -13.08 -26.25 -6.00
C GLU A 134 -14.09 -26.49 -4.87
N GLN A 135 -13.74 -26.09 -3.64
CA GLN A 135 -14.63 -26.19 -2.49
C GLN A 135 -15.74 -25.14 -2.49
N SER A 136 -15.47 -23.95 -3.06
CA SER A 136 -16.41 -22.83 -3.09
C SER A 136 -17.46 -22.92 -4.20
N THR A 137 -17.20 -23.73 -5.23
CA THR A 137 -18.10 -23.89 -6.38
C THR A 137 -19.31 -24.76 -6.01
N LEU A 138 -20.36 -24.11 -5.50
CA LEU A 138 -21.73 -24.64 -5.54
C LEU A 138 -22.37 -24.46 -6.93
N SER A 139 -21.71 -23.76 -7.85
CA SER A 139 -22.20 -23.41 -9.19
C SER A 139 -21.54 -24.26 -10.27
N LYS A 140 -22.27 -24.60 -11.34
CA LYS A 140 -21.78 -25.39 -12.48
C LYS A 140 -20.76 -24.67 -13.38
N GLN A 141 -20.48 -23.38 -13.17
CA GLN A 141 -19.58 -22.62 -14.05
C GLN A 141 -18.19 -22.40 -13.41
N PRO A 142 -17.10 -22.71 -14.13
CA PRO A 142 -15.74 -22.50 -13.65
C PRO A 142 -15.44 -21.00 -13.46
N TRP A 143 -14.61 -20.65 -12.49
CA TRP A 143 -14.10 -19.28 -12.36
C TRP A 143 -13.10 -18.96 -13.46
N ASP A 144 -13.25 -17.81 -14.11
CA ASP A 144 -12.17 -17.26 -14.95
C ASP A 144 -11.03 -16.77 -14.05
N VAL A 145 -9.83 -17.28 -14.27
CA VAL A 145 -8.65 -16.92 -13.46
C VAL A 145 -7.51 -16.38 -14.30
N PHE A 146 -6.85 -15.36 -13.79
CA PHE A 146 -5.51 -15.00 -14.20
C PHE A 146 -4.49 -15.70 -13.31
N ILE A 147 -3.49 -16.32 -13.92
CA ILE A 147 -2.27 -16.70 -13.19
C ILE A 147 -1.44 -15.44 -12.98
N LYS A 148 -1.23 -15.08 -11.71
CA LYS A 148 -0.49 -13.89 -11.31
C LYS A 148 1.00 -14.18 -11.28
N LEU A 149 1.77 -13.42 -12.05
CA LEU A 149 3.23 -13.51 -12.10
C LEU A 149 3.90 -12.41 -11.27
N ASP A 150 5.01 -12.77 -10.64
CA ASP A 150 6.01 -11.82 -10.15
C ASP A 150 7.09 -11.60 -11.20
N VAL A 151 7.28 -10.34 -11.57
CA VAL A 151 8.24 -9.86 -12.57
C VAL A 151 9.29 -8.94 -11.94
N GLY A 152 9.60 -9.17 -10.66
CA GLY A 152 10.60 -8.42 -9.88
C GLY A 152 10.01 -7.43 -8.87
N SER A 153 8.70 -7.45 -8.65
CA SER A 153 8.06 -6.63 -7.60
C SER A 153 8.16 -7.26 -6.21
N HIS A 154 8.28 -8.59 -6.15
CA HIS A 154 8.34 -9.39 -4.92
C HIS A 154 7.19 -9.13 -3.94
N ARG A 155 6.02 -8.71 -4.48
CA ARG A 155 4.81 -8.42 -3.69
C ARG A 155 3.83 -9.60 -3.66
N ALA A 156 3.51 -10.13 -4.83
CA ALA A 156 2.59 -11.24 -5.05
C ALA A 156 2.85 -11.81 -6.46
N GLY A 157 2.38 -13.02 -6.71
CA GLY A 157 2.62 -13.73 -7.95
C GLY A 157 3.75 -14.75 -7.87
N VAL A 158 3.68 -15.71 -8.79
CA VAL A 158 4.70 -16.73 -8.95
C VAL A 158 5.79 -16.21 -9.87
N GLU A 159 7.05 -16.45 -9.52
CA GLU A 159 8.19 -16.05 -10.34
C GLU A 159 8.11 -16.67 -11.73
N ALA A 160 8.33 -15.83 -12.75
CA ALA A 160 8.39 -16.27 -14.14
C ALA A 160 9.49 -17.34 -14.33
N ASN A 161 9.22 -18.37 -15.13
CA ASN A 161 10.13 -19.49 -15.41
C ASN A 161 10.46 -20.41 -14.21
N SER A 162 9.75 -20.27 -13.08
CA SER A 162 9.93 -21.17 -11.94
C SER A 162 9.18 -22.51 -12.12
N ALA A 163 9.68 -23.58 -11.50
CA ALA A 163 8.96 -24.85 -11.43
C ALA A 163 7.61 -24.72 -10.70
N ALA A 164 7.48 -23.73 -9.80
CA ALA A 164 6.22 -23.42 -9.13
C ALA A 164 5.16 -22.91 -10.11
N LEU A 165 5.55 -22.12 -11.12
CA LEU A 165 4.64 -21.65 -12.15
C LEU A 165 4.10 -22.83 -12.97
N THR A 166 4.99 -23.73 -13.40
CA THR A 166 4.59 -24.94 -14.14
C THR A 166 3.59 -25.77 -13.36
N ARG A 167 3.88 -26.08 -12.08
CA ARG A 167 2.95 -26.84 -11.22
C ARG A 167 1.60 -26.14 -11.04
N LEU A 168 1.61 -24.81 -10.87
CA LEU A 168 0.37 -24.04 -10.72
C LEU A 168 -0.48 -24.11 -12.00
N VAL A 169 0.13 -23.95 -13.18
CA VAL A 169 -0.58 -24.05 -14.46
C VAL A 169 -1.14 -25.46 -14.67
N GLU A 170 -0.36 -26.50 -14.43
CA GLU A 170 -0.81 -27.90 -14.52
C GLU A 170 -1.97 -28.19 -13.55
N ARG A 171 -1.84 -27.74 -12.29
CA ARG A 171 -2.88 -27.89 -11.27
C ARG A 171 -4.18 -27.18 -11.65
N ALA A 172 -4.04 -26.02 -12.30
CA ALA A 172 -5.16 -25.21 -12.75
C ALA A 172 -5.87 -25.83 -13.97
N GLU A 173 -5.14 -26.33 -14.98
CA GLU A 173 -5.75 -27.03 -16.13
C GLU A 173 -6.40 -28.36 -15.73
N ALA A 174 -5.93 -29.01 -14.67
CA ALA A 174 -6.55 -30.22 -14.14
C ALA A 174 -7.86 -29.98 -13.36
N SER A 175 -8.18 -28.73 -13.03
CA SER A 175 -9.35 -28.39 -12.20
C SER A 175 -10.56 -28.01 -13.07
N SER A 176 -11.72 -28.61 -12.79
CA SER A 176 -12.98 -28.21 -13.43
C SER A 176 -13.62 -26.96 -12.79
N ALA A 177 -13.10 -26.50 -11.65
CA ALA A 177 -13.65 -25.35 -10.93
C ALA A 177 -13.13 -24.01 -11.47
N ILE A 178 -12.09 -24.02 -12.30
CA ILE A 178 -11.47 -22.82 -12.86
C ILE A 178 -11.18 -22.99 -14.35
N SER A 179 -11.07 -21.86 -15.04
CA SER A 179 -10.62 -21.76 -16.43
C SER A 179 -9.57 -20.68 -16.49
N ILE A 180 -8.39 -21.01 -17.02
CA ILE A 180 -7.32 -20.01 -17.17
C ILE A 180 -7.72 -19.05 -18.30
N TYR A 181 -8.07 -17.83 -17.89
CA TYR A 181 -8.37 -16.71 -18.77
C TYR A 181 -7.09 -16.09 -19.33
N GLY A 182 -6.00 -16.14 -18.56
CA GLY A 182 -4.66 -15.83 -19.02
C GLY A 182 -3.69 -15.45 -17.90
N PHE A 183 -2.77 -14.53 -18.17
CA PHE A 183 -1.69 -14.16 -17.26
C PHE A 183 -1.72 -12.69 -16.88
N TYR A 184 -1.42 -12.39 -15.63
CA TYR A 184 -1.43 -11.02 -15.10
C TYR A 184 -0.09 -10.74 -14.41
N CYS A 185 0.56 -9.62 -14.70
CA CYS A 185 1.68 -9.12 -13.90
C CYS A 185 1.47 -7.65 -13.54
N HIS A 186 2.16 -7.16 -12.52
CA HIS A 186 2.11 -5.74 -12.15
C HIS A 186 3.49 -5.32 -11.68
N ALA A 187 4.18 -4.49 -12.47
CA ALA A 187 5.49 -3.98 -12.11
C ALA A 187 5.42 -2.86 -11.07
N GLY A 188 5.12 -3.21 -9.81
CA GLY A 188 5.11 -2.26 -8.69
C GLY A 188 6.46 -1.59 -8.45
N HIS A 189 7.56 -2.22 -8.85
CA HIS A 189 8.92 -1.65 -8.73
C HIS A 189 9.17 -0.48 -9.71
N SER A 190 8.34 -0.31 -10.76
CA SER A 190 8.45 0.80 -11.72
C SER A 190 8.30 2.19 -11.08
N TYR A 191 7.67 2.29 -9.91
CA TYR A 191 7.58 3.53 -9.13
C TYR A 191 8.94 3.98 -8.55
N GLY A 192 9.91 3.06 -8.47
CA GLY A 192 11.30 3.35 -8.11
C GLY A 192 12.13 3.91 -9.27
N GLY A 193 11.66 3.78 -10.52
CA GLY A 193 12.39 4.26 -11.69
C GLY A 193 12.46 5.78 -11.76
N ARG A 194 13.52 6.32 -12.39
CA ARG A 194 13.78 7.77 -12.49
C ARG A 194 13.97 8.26 -13.93
N SER A 195 13.74 7.38 -14.90
CA SER A 195 13.90 7.70 -16.31
C SER A 195 12.87 6.99 -17.19
N ARG A 196 12.64 7.56 -18.38
CA ARG A 196 11.81 6.93 -19.42
C ARG A 196 12.35 5.57 -19.85
N ASP A 197 13.67 5.45 -20.03
CA ASP A 197 14.31 4.20 -20.46
C ASP A 197 14.12 3.07 -19.45
N GLU A 198 14.23 3.34 -18.14
CA GLU A 198 13.92 2.36 -17.10
C GLU A 198 12.46 1.88 -17.18
N ALA A 199 11.50 2.80 -17.32
CA ALA A 199 10.09 2.44 -17.43
C ALA A 199 9.80 1.61 -18.70
N GLU A 200 10.44 1.95 -19.83
CA GLU A 200 10.32 1.20 -21.08
C GLU A 200 10.93 -0.21 -20.96
N LYS A 201 12.09 -0.34 -20.31
CA LYS A 201 12.68 -1.66 -19.99
C LYS A 201 11.75 -2.48 -19.10
N THR A 202 11.19 -1.89 -18.05
CA THR A 202 10.23 -2.58 -17.18
C THR A 202 9.01 -3.05 -17.95
N LEU A 203 8.41 -2.20 -18.81
CA LEU A 203 7.27 -2.59 -19.64
C LEU A 203 7.59 -3.78 -20.57
N ASN A 204 8.78 -3.80 -21.18
CA ASN A 204 9.21 -4.90 -22.03
C ASN A 204 9.43 -6.20 -21.23
N VAL A 205 9.94 -6.11 -20.00
CA VAL A 205 10.02 -7.26 -19.08
C VAL A 205 8.63 -7.75 -18.73
N GLU A 206 7.69 -6.86 -18.38
CA GLU A 206 6.30 -7.23 -18.08
C GLU A 206 5.71 -8.07 -19.20
N VAL A 207 5.75 -7.57 -20.44
CA VAL A 207 5.19 -8.23 -21.63
C VAL A 207 5.92 -9.53 -21.98
N SER A 208 7.25 -9.56 -21.92
CA SER A 208 8.00 -10.77 -22.28
C SER A 208 7.82 -11.90 -21.26
N SER A 209 7.71 -11.60 -19.97
CA SER A 209 7.51 -12.61 -18.90
C SER A 209 6.16 -13.31 -19.00
N VAL A 210 5.08 -12.55 -19.17
CA VAL A 210 3.72 -13.11 -19.35
C VAL A 210 3.57 -13.87 -20.67
N LEU A 211 4.22 -13.42 -21.76
CA LEU A 211 4.23 -14.15 -23.03
C LEU A 211 4.99 -15.48 -22.91
N ALA A 212 6.09 -15.51 -22.15
CA ALA A 212 6.81 -16.75 -21.87
C ALA A 212 5.94 -17.73 -21.07
N ALA A 213 5.22 -17.25 -20.06
CA ALA A 213 4.29 -18.06 -19.28
C ALA A 213 3.11 -18.60 -20.11
N ALA A 214 2.61 -17.82 -21.07
CA ALA A 214 1.53 -18.24 -21.97
C ALA A 214 1.88 -19.49 -22.81
N LYS A 215 3.17 -19.77 -23.04
CA LYS A 215 3.64 -20.98 -23.74
C LYS A 215 3.44 -22.28 -22.94
N LEU A 216 3.10 -22.19 -21.65
CA LEU A 216 2.74 -23.34 -20.83
C LEU A 216 1.34 -23.87 -21.14
N LEU A 217 0.55 -23.13 -21.94
CA LEU A 217 -0.78 -23.52 -22.38
C LEU A 217 -0.77 -23.89 -23.88
N PRO A 218 -1.79 -24.65 -24.35
CA PRO A 218 -1.92 -24.98 -25.76
C PRO A 218 -1.91 -23.75 -26.68
N PRO A 219 -1.22 -23.80 -27.84
CA PRO A 219 -1.00 -22.64 -28.70
C PRO A 219 -2.28 -22.10 -29.38
N ASP A 220 -3.36 -22.88 -29.39
CA ASP A 220 -4.67 -22.51 -29.93
C ASP A 220 -5.59 -21.87 -28.88
N ARG A 221 -5.23 -21.94 -27.58
CA ARG A 221 -6.01 -21.33 -26.50
C ARG A 221 -5.99 -19.81 -26.64
N GLN A 222 -7.18 -19.21 -26.63
CA GLN A 222 -7.35 -17.76 -26.56
C GLN A 222 -7.03 -17.28 -25.15
N LEU A 223 -6.07 -16.37 -25.02
CA LEU A 223 -5.58 -15.89 -23.73
C LEU A 223 -5.55 -14.37 -23.68
N VAL A 224 -5.84 -13.83 -22.50
CA VAL A 224 -5.59 -12.42 -22.19
C VAL A 224 -4.33 -12.28 -21.37
N ILE A 225 -3.45 -11.39 -21.81
CA ILE A 225 -2.27 -11.00 -21.06
C ILE A 225 -2.49 -9.58 -20.56
N SER A 226 -2.44 -9.42 -19.24
CA SER A 226 -2.71 -8.15 -18.58
C SER A 226 -1.44 -7.64 -17.88
N VAL A 227 -0.95 -6.49 -18.30
CA VAL A 227 0.28 -5.87 -17.77
C VAL A 227 0.04 -4.42 -17.39
N GLY A 228 0.90 -3.86 -16.54
CA GLY A 228 0.99 -2.42 -16.37
C GLY A 228 1.02 -1.92 -14.94
N SER A 229 1.55 -0.71 -14.85
CA SER A 229 1.48 0.20 -13.71
C SER A 229 1.24 1.60 -14.27
N THR A 230 0.95 2.59 -13.43
CA THR A 230 0.86 3.98 -13.92
C THR A 230 2.17 4.44 -14.57
N PRO A 231 3.37 4.16 -14.00
CA PRO A 231 4.63 4.45 -14.69
C PRO A 231 4.76 3.78 -16.06
N THR A 232 4.50 2.46 -16.17
CA THR A 232 4.65 1.78 -17.48
C THR A 232 3.56 2.17 -18.48
N ALA A 233 2.38 2.56 -18.01
CA ALA A 233 1.32 3.13 -18.84
C ALA A 233 1.74 4.45 -19.52
N HIS A 234 2.50 5.31 -18.84
CA HIS A 234 3.00 6.58 -19.41
C HIS A 234 4.02 6.39 -20.54
N VAL A 235 4.56 5.19 -20.69
CA VAL A 235 5.47 4.83 -21.79
C VAL A 235 4.88 3.80 -22.74
N VAL A 236 3.60 3.42 -22.59
CA VAL A 236 3.00 2.31 -23.37
C VAL A 236 3.15 2.48 -24.88
N LYS A 237 3.09 3.73 -25.39
CA LYS A 237 3.28 4.04 -26.81
C LYS A 237 4.62 3.61 -27.41
N SER A 238 5.63 3.32 -26.59
CA SER A 238 6.94 2.83 -27.04
C SER A 238 6.94 1.32 -27.30
N LEU A 239 5.89 0.60 -26.87
CA LEU A 239 5.76 -0.83 -27.03
C LEU A 239 5.71 -1.20 -28.51
N LYS A 240 6.64 -2.05 -28.95
CA LYS A 240 6.73 -2.56 -30.33
C LYS A 240 6.39 -4.05 -30.44
N ALA A 241 5.62 -4.57 -29.49
CA ALA A 241 5.41 -6.00 -29.37
C ALA A 241 4.34 -6.48 -30.38
N SER A 242 4.73 -7.44 -31.23
CA SER A 242 3.77 -8.20 -32.05
C SER A 242 3.19 -9.32 -31.18
N MET A 243 1.87 -9.37 -31.07
CA MET A 243 1.20 -10.45 -30.34
C MET A 243 0.86 -11.60 -31.29
N PRO A 244 0.99 -12.87 -30.84
CA PRO A 244 0.37 -14.00 -31.52
C PRO A 244 -1.15 -13.80 -31.66
N GLU A 245 -1.77 -14.37 -32.71
CA GLU A 245 -3.20 -14.18 -32.99
C GLU A 245 -4.12 -14.65 -31.85
N ASN A 246 -3.70 -15.65 -31.07
CA ASN A 246 -4.45 -16.20 -29.94
C ASN A 246 -4.24 -15.41 -28.62
N ILE A 247 -3.45 -14.34 -28.64
CA ILE A 247 -3.12 -13.56 -27.44
C ILE A 247 -3.63 -12.13 -27.57
N ARG A 248 -4.53 -11.76 -26.67
CA ARG A 248 -4.98 -10.37 -26.49
C ARG A 248 -4.19 -9.71 -25.38
N LEU A 249 -3.40 -8.70 -25.73
CA LEU A 249 -2.74 -7.83 -24.75
C LEU A 249 -3.73 -6.79 -24.22
N GLU A 250 -3.78 -6.60 -22.89
CA GLU A 250 -4.43 -5.47 -22.25
C GLU A 250 -3.47 -4.74 -21.30
N LEU A 251 -3.59 -3.42 -21.24
CA LEU A 251 -2.93 -2.57 -20.26
C LEU A 251 -3.84 -2.35 -19.05
N HIS A 252 -3.29 -2.29 -17.85
CA HIS A 252 -4.00 -1.83 -16.66
C HIS A 252 -3.25 -0.73 -15.90
N ALA A 253 -3.97 0.33 -15.52
CA ALA A 253 -3.45 1.43 -14.72
C ALA A 253 -4.59 2.09 -13.91
N GLY A 254 -4.24 2.71 -12.78
CA GLY A 254 -5.24 3.30 -11.87
C GLY A 254 -4.97 4.76 -11.49
N ASN A 255 -3.72 5.10 -11.18
CA ASN A 255 -3.35 6.44 -10.73
C ASN A 255 -3.20 7.45 -11.89
N PHE A 256 -3.11 6.99 -13.15
CA PHE A 256 -2.86 7.86 -14.30
C PHE A 256 -3.81 9.07 -14.47
N PRO A 257 -5.11 9.03 -14.07
CA PRO A 257 -5.95 10.22 -14.17
C PRO A 257 -5.48 11.31 -13.20
N CYS A 258 -5.00 10.90 -12.02
CA CYS A 258 -4.63 11.78 -10.93
C CYS A 258 -3.18 12.22 -11.00
N ASN A 259 -2.26 11.26 -11.14
CA ASN A 259 -0.84 11.43 -10.79
C ASN A 259 -0.67 11.99 -9.36
N ASP A 260 0.58 12.14 -8.92
CA ASP A 260 0.97 12.66 -7.61
C ASP A 260 2.49 12.89 -7.62
N LEU A 261 3.05 13.37 -6.50
CA LEU A 261 4.49 13.62 -6.41
C LEU A 261 5.31 12.33 -6.60
N GLN A 262 4.78 11.15 -6.24
CA GLN A 262 5.44 9.89 -6.56
C GLN A 262 5.49 9.64 -8.07
N GLN A 263 4.43 9.93 -8.83
CA GLN A 263 4.48 9.88 -10.29
C GLN A 263 5.43 10.93 -10.87
N VAL A 264 5.43 12.16 -10.36
CA VAL A 264 6.38 13.19 -10.81
C VAL A 264 7.83 12.76 -10.55
N SER A 265 8.08 12.07 -9.44
CA SER A 265 9.40 11.53 -9.09
C SER A 265 9.95 10.52 -10.11
N THR A 266 9.09 9.92 -10.95
CA THR A 266 9.53 8.99 -12.01
C THR A 266 10.10 9.70 -13.24
N CYS A 267 10.00 11.03 -13.31
CA CYS A 267 10.35 11.84 -14.48
C CYS A 267 9.51 11.53 -15.74
N LEU A 268 8.39 10.82 -15.60
CA LEU A 268 7.48 10.48 -16.71
C LEU A 268 6.37 11.52 -16.90
N VAL A 269 6.01 12.24 -15.83
CA VAL A 269 4.98 13.28 -15.82
C VAL A 269 5.52 14.56 -15.18
N LYS A 270 4.96 15.70 -15.61
CA LYS A 270 5.26 17.02 -15.03
C LYS A 270 4.36 17.30 -13.82
N GLU A 271 4.80 18.23 -12.96
CA GLU A 271 4.01 18.68 -11.80
C GLU A 271 2.61 19.18 -12.19
N THR A 272 2.49 19.82 -13.36
CA THR A 272 1.23 20.32 -13.93
C THR A 272 0.26 19.25 -14.40
N GLN A 273 0.67 17.98 -14.41
CA GLN A 273 -0.18 16.84 -14.77
C GLN A 273 -0.81 16.16 -13.54
N GLN A 274 -0.62 16.72 -12.34
CA GLN A 274 -1.31 16.29 -11.14
C GLN A 274 -2.71 16.91 -11.11
N SER A 275 -3.74 16.07 -10.96
CA SER A 275 -5.13 16.52 -10.89
C SER A 275 -5.68 16.52 -9.47
N VAL A 276 -4.97 15.99 -8.47
CA VAL A 276 -5.45 15.90 -7.09
C VAL A 276 -4.58 16.75 -6.16
N SER A 277 -5.22 17.60 -5.37
CA SER A 277 -4.55 18.39 -4.33
C SER A 277 -5.41 18.46 -3.07
N ILE A 278 -4.78 18.79 -1.94
CA ILE A 278 -5.45 19.00 -0.67
C ILE A 278 -5.51 20.50 -0.38
N ALA A 279 -6.70 21.08 -0.32
CA ALA A 279 -6.92 22.42 0.20
C ALA A 279 -6.71 22.40 1.71
N ALA A 280 -5.89 23.33 2.21
CA ALA A 280 -5.58 23.50 3.63
C ALA A 280 -5.56 25.00 3.97
N GLU A 281 -5.56 25.30 5.26
CA GLU A 281 -5.52 26.66 5.78
C GLU A 281 -4.37 26.82 6.76
N VAL A 282 -3.67 27.94 6.65
CA VAL A 282 -2.60 28.33 7.57
C VAL A 282 -3.23 28.72 8.91
N CYS A 283 -3.04 27.89 9.92
CA CYS A 283 -3.53 28.10 11.29
C CYS A 283 -2.60 29.01 12.10
N SER A 284 -1.29 28.98 11.83
CA SER A 284 -0.30 29.77 12.55
C SER A 284 0.96 29.98 11.71
N VAL A 285 1.71 31.03 11.99
CA VAL A 285 2.99 31.36 11.36
C VAL A 285 4.03 31.59 12.47
N TYR A 286 5.21 31.00 12.32
CA TYR A 286 6.30 30.98 13.29
C TYR A 286 7.59 31.50 12.63
N PRO A 287 7.79 32.83 12.54
CA PRO A 287 8.96 33.42 11.87
C PRO A 287 10.30 33.00 12.49
N GLU A 288 10.32 32.78 13.81
CA GLU A 288 11.51 32.38 14.56
C GLU A 288 12.02 30.99 14.20
N ARG A 289 11.18 30.16 13.60
CA ARG A 289 11.53 28.82 13.09
C ARG A 289 11.37 28.70 11.57
N ASN A 290 10.96 29.78 10.90
CA ASN A 290 10.62 29.82 9.48
C ASN A 290 9.58 28.76 9.05
N GLU A 291 8.52 28.63 9.85
CA GLU A 291 7.51 27.56 9.71
C GLU A 291 6.08 28.09 9.69
N ALA A 292 5.20 27.47 8.90
CA ALA A 292 3.76 27.72 8.95
C ALA A 292 3.01 26.43 9.29
N LEU A 293 2.05 26.51 10.20
CA LEU A 293 1.18 25.40 10.58
C LEU A 293 -0.06 25.38 9.69
N VAL A 294 -0.38 24.25 9.09
CA VAL A 294 -1.62 24.03 8.33
C VAL A 294 -2.47 22.93 8.97
N ASN A 295 -3.79 23.03 8.82
CA ASN A 295 -4.77 22.02 9.25
C ASN A 295 -4.84 20.78 8.31
N ALA A 296 -3.71 20.38 7.74
CA ALA A 296 -3.60 19.17 6.93
C ALA A 296 -2.47 18.29 7.48
N GLY A 297 -2.86 17.33 8.32
CA GLY A 297 -1.94 16.38 8.94
C GLY A 297 -1.86 15.03 8.22
N VAL A 298 -1.44 13.99 8.95
CA VAL A 298 -1.37 12.59 8.49
C VAL A 298 -2.70 12.11 7.94
N ILE A 299 -3.83 12.49 8.53
CA ILE A 299 -5.14 12.04 8.04
C ILE A 299 -5.41 12.57 6.62
N ALA A 300 -5.03 13.81 6.32
CA ALA A 300 -5.26 14.43 5.02
C ALA A 300 -4.19 14.04 3.97
N LEU A 301 -2.92 13.94 4.36
CA LEU A 301 -1.79 13.79 3.44
C LEU A 301 -1.17 12.40 3.43
N SER A 302 -1.47 11.56 4.42
CA SER A 302 -0.78 10.30 4.75
C SER A 302 0.70 10.49 5.16
N ARG A 303 1.46 9.39 5.27
CA ARG A 303 2.92 9.38 5.50
C ARG A 303 3.69 8.74 4.34
N GLU A 304 3.10 8.74 3.16
CA GLU A 304 3.74 8.19 1.97
C GLU A 304 4.99 9.01 1.60
N ALA A 305 6.04 8.33 1.15
CA ALA A 305 7.30 8.95 0.74
C ALA A 305 7.35 9.18 -0.78
N SER A 306 8.07 10.22 -1.21
CA SER A 306 8.41 10.46 -2.61
C SER A 306 9.90 10.86 -2.74
N ALA A 307 10.38 11.16 -3.95
CA ALA A 307 11.73 11.70 -4.12
C ALA A 307 11.84 13.17 -3.66
N PHE A 308 10.71 13.83 -3.43
CA PHE A 308 10.66 15.17 -2.86
C PHE A 308 10.73 15.09 -1.33
N SER A 309 11.43 16.03 -0.73
CA SER A 309 11.51 16.13 0.73
C SER A 309 10.15 16.44 1.34
N GLY A 310 9.81 15.74 2.42
CA GLY A 310 8.58 15.95 3.18
C GLY A 310 7.40 15.12 2.67
N PHE A 311 6.19 15.53 3.09
CA PHE A 311 4.95 14.79 2.94
C PHE A 311 3.95 15.42 1.95
N GLY A 312 4.39 16.48 1.28
CA GLY A 312 3.62 17.24 0.29
C GLY A 312 4.32 18.53 -0.07
N ARG A 313 3.85 19.20 -1.12
CA ARG A 313 4.41 20.48 -1.60
C ARG A 313 3.33 21.50 -1.86
N VAL A 314 3.60 22.77 -1.61
CA VAL A 314 2.65 23.85 -1.86
C VAL A 314 2.50 24.09 -3.36
N VAL A 315 1.28 24.02 -3.86
CA VAL A 315 0.96 24.26 -5.28
C VAL A 315 1.33 25.71 -5.62
N GLY A 316 2.10 25.90 -6.70
CA GLY A 316 2.55 27.22 -7.14
C GLY A 316 3.67 27.84 -6.31
N SER A 317 4.07 27.23 -5.19
CA SER A 317 5.19 27.67 -4.36
C SER A 317 6.10 26.48 -4.01
N PRO A 318 6.81 25.92 -5.02
CA PRO A 318 7.57 24.66 -4.90
C PRO A 318 8.67 24.67 -3.84
N ALA A 319 9.10 25.86 -3.41
CA ALA A 319 10.05 26.10 -2.32
C ALA A 319 9.55 25.59 -0.96
N TRP A 320 8.23 25.48 -0.79
CA TRP A 320 7.60 25.11 0.47
C TRP A 320 7.06 23.68 0.43
N GLY A 321 7.48 22.89 1.41
CA GLY A 321 7.05 21.51 1.59
C GLY A 321 6.52 21.26 2.99
N VAL A 322 5.72 20.20 3.14
CA VAL A 322 5.24 19.73 4.45
C VAL A 322 6.36 18.93 5.10
N VAL A 323 7.18 19.57 5.93
CA VAL A 323 8.40 18.97 6.51
C VAL A 323 8.13 18.09 7.73
N ARG A 324 7.02 18.31 8.43
CA ARG A 324 6.59 17.50 9.59
C ARG A 324 5.10 17.31 9.61
N LEU A 325 4.66 16.18 10.17
CA LEU A 325 3.26 15.79 10.29
C LEU A 325 2.93 15.23 11.67
N SER A 326 1.87 15.78 12.25
CA SER A 326 1.05 15.13 13.29
C SER A 326 -0.30 14.74 12.71
N GLN A 327 -1.21 14.15 13.50
CA GLN A 327 -2.47 13.61 12.99
C GLN A 327 -3.28 14.61 12.15
N GLU A 328 -3.52 15.82 12.68
CA GLU A 328 -4.31 16.89 12.02
C GLU A 328 -3.46 18.11 11.60
N HIS A 329 -2.17 18.10 11.92
CA HIS A 329 -1.29 19.26 11.75
C HIS A 329 -0.16 18.95 10.78
N GLY A 330 0.03 19.84 9.80
CA GLY A 330 1.18 19.85 8.92
C GLY A 330 2.04 21.08 9.15
N ILE A 331 3.35 20.93 9.11
CA ILE A 331 4.30 22.04 9.19
C ILE A 331 4.88 22.28 7.81
N LEU A 332 4.59 23.45 7.23
CA LEU A 332 5.27 23.96 6.06
C LEU A 332 6.63 24.52 6.46
N GLY A 333 7.65 24.15 5.70
CA GLY A 333 9.01 24.64 5.84
C GLY A 333 9.69 24.72 4.47
N THR A 334 10.79 25.46 4.41
CA THR A 334 11.60 25.62 3.21
C THR A 334 13.09 25.55 3.55
N SER A 335 13.88 25.03 2.61
CA SER A 335 15.34 25.14 2.63
C SER A 335 15.87 26.31 1.77
N GLU A 336 14.99 27.07 1.10
CA GLU A 336 15.37 28.01 0.03
C GLU A 336 15.54 29.46 0.49
N GLY A 337 15.87 29.73 1.76
CA GLY A 337 16.16 31.09 2.26
C GLY A 337 14.97 32.07 2.21
N ARG A 338 13.78 31.63 1.79
CA ARG A 338 12.54 32.41 1.82
C ARG A 338 12.04 32.54 3.25
N LYS A 339 11.42 33.67 3.57
CA LYS A 339 10.84 33.91 4.89
C LYS A 339 9.36 33.59 4.91
N VAL A 340 8.94 32.86 5.95
CA VAL A 340 7.58 32.34 6.07
C VAL A 340 6.53 33.45 6.20
N ASP A 341 6.86 34.56 6.86
CA ASP A 341 5.97 35.70 7.11
C ASP A 341 5.79 36.60 5.88
N GLU A 342 6.69 36.49 4.90
CA GLU A 342 6.54 37.12 3.59
C GLU A 342 5.57 36.32 2.69
N ASP A 343 5.57 34.98 2.83
CA ASP A 343 4.78 34.08 1.97
C ASP A 343 3.42 33.66 2.55
N PHE A 344 3.29 33.62 3.88
CA PHE A 344 2.10 33.12 4.55
C PHE A 344 1.61 34.04 5.67
N LYS A 345 0.29 34.11 5.80
CA LYS A 345 -0.41 34.73 6.92
C LYS A 345 -1.44 33.75 7.46
N VAL A 346 -1.82 33.90 8.73
CA VAL A 346 -2.92 33.14 9.32
C VAL A 346 -4.20 33.37 8.50
N GLY A 347 -4.91 32.29 8.21
CA GLY A 347 -6.10 32.30 7.34
C GLY A 347 -5.80 32.16 5.84
N HIS A 348 -4.52 32.19 5.42
CA HIS A 348 -4.19 31.91 4.01
C HIS A 348 -4.63 30.49 3.63
N LYS A 349 -5.36 30.40 2.52
CA LYS A 349 -5.72 29.13 1.89
C LYS A 349 -4.60 28.68 0.97
N VAL A 350 -4.16 27.44 1.14
CA VAL A 350 -3.11 26.82 0.33
C VAL A 350 -3.63 25.51 -0.26
N ARG A 351 -3.07 25.12 -1.40
CA ARG A 351 -3.24 23.76 -1.94
C ARG A 351 -1.94 23.01 -1.78
N LEU A 352 -2.04 21.72 -1.48
CA LEU A 352 -0.90 20.83 -1.28
C LEU A 352 -0.96 19.68 -2.28
N TRP A 353 0.10 19.50 -3.06
CA TRP A 353 0.34 18.24 -3.75
C TRP A 353 0.66 17.16 -2.72
N CYS A 354 -0.04 16.04 -2.80
CA CYS A 354 0.21 14.89 -1.92
C CYS A 354 1.24 13.94 -2.54
N ASN A 355 1.92 13.17 -1.70
CA ASN A 355 2.89 12.18 -2.18
C ASN A 355 2.25 11.02 -2.94
N HIS A 356 1.06 10.58 -2.52
CA HIS A 356 0.36 9.45 -3.11
C HIS A 356 -1.15 9.68 -3.08
N SER A 357 -1.73 9.91 -4.26
CA SER A 357 -3.14 10.27 -4.42
C SER A 357 -4.09 9.19 -3.88
N CYS A 358 -3.81 7.91 -4.11
CA CYS A 358 -4.67 6.80 -3.72
C CYS A 358 -4.89 6.73 -2.20
N ILE A 359 -3.82 6.97 -1.43
CA ILE A 359 -3.86 6.86 0.04
C ILE A 359 -4.45 8.13 0.64
N ALA A 360 -4.06 9.32 0.14
CA ALA A 360 -4.66 10.58 0.55
C ALA A 360 -6.18 10.59 0.29
N ALA A 361 -6.61 10.16 -0.91
CA ALA A 361 -8.01 10.14 -1.30
C ALA A 361 -8.89 9.23 -0.45
N ALA A 362 -8.33 8.18 0.15
CA ALA A 362 -9.08 7.26 1.01
C ALA A 362 -9.61 7.94 2.30
N ALA A 363 -8.94 9.01 2.76
CA ALA A 363 -9.32 9.72 3.99
C ALA A 363 -10.57 10.60 3.80
N PHE A 364 -10.82 11.13 2.59
CA PHE A 364 -11.89 12.09 2.34
C PHE A 364 -13.20 11.41 1.95
N TYR A 365 -14.34 11.92 2.43
CA TYR A 365 -15.67 11.38 2.13
C TYR A 365 -16.33 12.03 0.91
N VAL A 366 -15.81 13.17 0.47
CA VAL A 366 -16.26 13.89 -0.71
C VAL A 366 -15.02 14.48 -1.39
N TYR A 367 -15.03 14.48 -2.71
CA TYR A 367 -14.06 15.17 -3.54
C TYR A 367 -14.74 16.37 -4.18
N TYR A 368 -14.13 17.55 -4.05
CA TYR A 368 -14.61 18.76 -4.71
C TYR A 368 -13.95 18.89 -6.07
N VAL A 369 -14.75 18.92 -7.13
CA VAL A 369 -14.25 18.86 -8.49
C VAL A 369 -14.34 20.25 -9.10
N ILE A 370 -13.19 20.75 -9.54
CA ILE A 370 -13.03 22.12 -10.00
C ILE A 370 -12.71 22.18 -11.50
N ASP A 371 -13.04 23.31 -12.12
CA ASP A 371 -12.66 23.64 -13.49
C ASP A 371 -11.31 24.40 -13.57
N GLU A 372 -11.03 25.02 -14.72
CA GLU A 372 -9.81 25.81 -14.95
C GLU A 372 -9.75 27.11 -14.15
N GLU A 373 -10.90 27.60 -13.69
CA GLU A 373 -11.04 28.83 -12.88
C GLU A 373 -11.04 28.51 -11.38
N ASP A 374 -10.67 27.29 -11.00
CA ASP A 374 -10.71 26.79 -9.61
C ASP A 374 -12.13 26.89 -8.98
N ILE A 375 -13.19 26.88 -9.79
CA ILE A 375 -14.59 26.88 -9.33
C ILE A 375 -15.11 25.45 -9.21
N VAL A 376 -15.75 25.14 -8.07
CA VAL A 376 -16.35 23.83 -7.82
C VAL A 376 -17.56 23.63 -8.73
N ARG A 377 -17.50 22.64 -9.62
CA ARG A 377 -18.61 22.31 -10.55
C ARG A 377 -19.43 21.13 -10.08
N GLU A 378 -18.77 20.18 -9.42
CA GLU A 378 -19.42 18.96 -8.94
C GLU A 378 -18.69 18.41 -7.71
N THR A 379 -19.28 17.37 -7.13
CA THR A 379 -18.71 16.67 -5.98
C THR A 379 -18.84 15.17 -6.18
N TRP A 380 -17.77 14.43 -5.99
CA TRP A 380 -17.76 12.97 -6.13
C TRP A 380 -17.69 12.29 -4.78
N ILE A 381 -18.40 11.16 -4.65
CA ILE A 381 -18.44 10.37 -3.41
C ILE A 381 -17.70 9.05 -3.65
N PRO A 382 -16.57 8.81 -2.96
CA PRO A 382 -15.84 7.56 -3.08
C PRO A 382 -16.55 6.40 -2.40
N TRP A 383 -16.40 5.20 -2.96
CA TRP A 383 -16.84 3.95 -2.38
C TRP A 383 -15.94 3.59 -1.20
N LYS A 384 -16.52 3.57 0.01
CA LYS A 384 -15.82 3.21 1.25
C LYS A 384 -16.35 1.89 1.82
N GLY A 385 -15.60 1.34 2.79
CA GLY A 385 -15.76 0.00 3.38
C GLY A 385 -17.07 -0.35 4.07
N CYS A 386 -18.10 0.50 4.01
CA CYS A 386 -19.41 0.22 4.56
C CYS A 386 -20.47 0.89 3.69
N ILE A 387 -21.21 0.11 2.91
CA ILE A 387 -22.50 0.56 2.38
C ILE A 387 -23.54 -0.28 3.10
N SER A 388 -24.01 0.20 4.25
CA SER A 388 -25.32 -0.23 4.74
C SER A 388 -26.35 0.11 3.67
N LYS A 389 -27.43 -0.67 3.58
CA LYS A 389 -28.50 -0.47 2.57
C LYS A 389 -29.07 0.96 2.57
N GLU A 390 -28.92 1.70 3.65
CA GLU A 390 -29.39 3.08 3.82
C GLU A 390 -28.56 4.11 3.04
N LEU A 391 -27.23 3.96 2.96
CA LEU A 391 -26.39 4.91 2.21
C LEU A 391 -26.60 4.79 0.69
N ALA A 392 -26.98 3.60 0.21
CA ALA A 392 -27.37 3.38 -1.17
C ALA A 392 -28.63 4.18 -1.58
N PHE A 393 -29.43 4.65 -0.61
CA PHE A 393 -30.62 5.46 -0.87
C PHE A 393 -30.27 6.95 -1.11
N LEU A 394 -29.22 7.47 -0.45
CA LEU A 394 -28.73 8.84 -0.65
C LEU A 394 -28.00 9.02 -1.98
N ILE A 395 -27.29 7.98 -2.45
CA ILE A 395 -26.66 7.95 -3.79
C ILE A 395 -27.72 7.84 -4.92
N ARG A 396 -28.98 7.53 -4.57
CA ARG A 396 -30.06 7.21 -5.52
C ARG A 396 -30.90 8.40 -5.99
N SER A 397 -30.59 9.66 -5.68
CA SER A 397 -31.38 10.79 -6.18
C SER A 397 -30.98 11.17 -7.61
N PRO A 398 -31.80 10.88 -8.63
CA PRO A 398 -31.55 11.29 -10.01
C PRO A 398 -32.33 12.59 -10.24
N ARG A 399 -31.90 13.69 -9.61
CA ARG A 399 -32.47 15.03 -9.88
C ARG A 399 -31.41 16.12 -9.77
N SER A 400 -30.39 16.03 -10.62
CA SER A 400 -29.64 17.20 -11.14
C SER A 400 -28.50 16.73 -12.05
N CYS A 401 -28.82 16.09 -13.18
CA CYS A 401 -27.93 16.05 -14.34
C CYS A 401 -28.73 16.62 -15.50
N SER A 402 -28.33 17.80 -16.00
CA SER A 402 -29.03 18.55 -17.05
C SER A 402 -28.76 18.02 -18.46
N TRP A 403 -28.65 16.70 -18.61
CA TRP A 403 -28.51 16.05 -19.90
C TRP A 403 -29.58 14.96 -20.02
N LEU A 404 -30.80 15.37 -20.40
CA LEU A 404 -31.90 14.55 -20.95
C LEU A 404 -33.20 15.39 -20.93
N GLN A 405 -33.27 16.42 -21.78
CA GLN A 405 -34.55 16.97 -22.22
C GLN A 405 -34.69 16.57 -23.68
N PHE A 406 -35.44 15.51 -23.96
CA PHE A 406 -36.23 15.24 -25.17
C PHE A 406 -36.65 13.75 -25.12
N LEU A 407 -37.90 13.49 -24.69
CA LEU A 407 -38.84 12.41 -25.08
C LEU A 407 -39.90 12.18 -23.96
N PRO A 408 -41.13 11.74 -24.30
CA PRO A 408 -42.34 12.14 -23.57
C PRO A 408 -42.79 11.22 -22.42
N ASN A 409 -43.52 11.85 -21.48
CA ASN A 409 -44.18 11.30 -20.29
C ASN A 409 -45.14 10.14 -20.58
N GLN A 410 -44.97 8.99 -19.92
CA GLN A 410 -46.06 8.22 -19.29
C GLN A 410 -45.53 7.32 -18.15
N ALA A 411 -46.41 7.06 -17.18
CA ALA A 411 -46.28 6.15 -16.02
C ALA A 411 -45.64 6.71 -14.74
N LYS A 412 -46.37 7.65 -14.08
CA LYS A 412 -46.36 7.80 -12.62
C LYS A 412 -47.65 7.19 -12.06
N SER A 413 -47.58 5.97 -11.51
CA SER A 413 -48.44 5.50 -10.41
C SER A 413 -48.12 4.05 -10.07
N CYS A 414 -47.48 3.79 -8.94
CA CYS A 414 -47.81 2.67 -8.05
C CYS A 414 -46.85 2.66 -6.85
N PHE A 415 -47.37 2.13 -5.74
CA PHE A 415 -46.74 1.94 -4.42
C PHE A 415 -46.94 3.09 -3.42
N LEU A 416 -48.17 3.18 -2.90
CA LEU A 416 -48.39 3.30 -1.46
C LEU A 416 -48.32 1.88 -0.88
N VAL A 417 -47.44 1.67 0.09
CA VAL A 417 -47.51 0.53 1.03
C VAL A 417 -47.49 1.13 2.43
N GLU A 418 -48.46 0.70 3.21
CA GLU A 418 -48.78 1.11 4.56
C GLU A 418 -47.69 0.70 5.57
N GLY A 419 -47.40 1.64 6.49
CA GLY A 419 -47.11 1.41 7.90
C GLY A 419 -46.19 0.26 8.33
N GLU A 420 -44.88 0.50 8.33
CA GLU A 420 -43.97 -0.11 9.30
C GLU A 420 -43.36 0.97 10.21
N ARG A 421 -43.57 0.82 11.51
CA ARG A 421 -43.07 1.73 12.55
C ARG A 421 -41.57 1.51 12.69
N LEU A 422 -40.76 2.48 12.25
CA LEU A 422 -39.31 2.53 12.47
C LEU A 422 -39.01 2.48 13.99
N MET A 423 -38.41 1.38 14.46
CA MET A 423 -37.86 1.30 15.82
C MET A 423 -36.51 2.01 15.86
N SER A 424 -36.35 2.91 16.82
CA SER A 424 -35.09 3.63 17.05
C SER A 424 -34.08 2.70 17.75
N TYR A 425 -32.78 2.97 17.57
CA TYR A 425 -31.72 2.29 18.31
C TYR A 425 -31.93 2.35 19.84
N ALA A 426 -32.53 3.42 20.34
CA ALA A 426 -32.87 3.56 21.74
C ALA A 426 -33.96 2.56 22.19
N ASP A 427 -34.91 2.19 21.32
CA ASP A 427 -35.96 1.22 21.63
C ASP A 427 -35.40 -0.21 21.71
N VAL A 428 -34.44 -0.53 20.84
CA VAL A 428 -33.73 -1.81 20.85
C VAL A 428 -32.83 -1.93 22.07
N ALA A 429 -32.09 -0.87 22.43
CA ALA A 429 -31.25 -0.85 23.63
C ALA A 429 -32.05 -0.99 24.93
N ALA A 430 -33.28 -0.45 25.00
CA ALA A 430 -34.17 -0.55 26.15
C ALA A 430 -34.80 -1.95 26.32
N SER A 431 -34.78 -2.78 25.27
CA SER A 431 -35.36 -4.13 25.26
C SER A 431 -34.42 -5.24 25.73
N GLY A 432 -33.14 -4.91 26.00
CA GLY A 432 -32.16 -5.85 26.53
C GLY A 432 -32.38 -6.19 28.01
N PRO A 433 -31.80 -7.31 28.51
CA PRO A 433 -31.90 -7.68 29.91
C PRO A 433 -31.30 -6.58 30.80
N LYS A 434 -32.10 -6.08 31.75
CA LYS A 434 -31.68 -5.04 32.69
C LYS A 434 -30.72 -5.64 33.72
N GLN A 435 -29.50 -5.11 33.78
CA GLN A 435 -28.53 -5.44 34.80
C GLN A 435 -29.05 -5.01 36.18
N SER A 436 -28.72 -5.78 37.22
CA SER A 436 -28.95 -5.36 38.59
C SER A 436 -28.06 -4.15 38.95
N PRO A 437 -28.42 -3.32 39.95
CA PRO A 437 -27.61 -2.18 40.37
C PRO A 437 -26.16 -2.54 40.74
N GLU A 438 -25.93 -3.79 41.16
CA GLU A 438 -24.63 -4.33 41.54
C GLU A 438 -23.78 -4.75 40.32
N GLU A 439 -24.42 -5.18 39.23
CA GLU A 439 -23.76 -5.51 37.95
C GLU A 439 -23.44 -4.27 37.09
N ALA A 440 -24.16 -3.16 37.32
CA ALA A 440 -23.93 -1.88 36.66
C ALA A 440 -22.85 -1.02 37.37
N ALA A 441 -22.39 -1.44 38.54
CA ALA A 441 -21.35 -0.74 39.30
C ALA A 441 -19.96 -1.04 38.72
N ALA A 442 -19.20 0.00 38.40
CA ALA A 442 -17.79 -0.16 38.04
C ALA A 442 -17.02 -0.78 39.23
N PRO A 443 -16.07 -1.71 39.00
CA PRO A 443 -15.25 -2.24 40.07
C PRO A 443 -14.48 -1.10 40.76
N GLN A 444 -14.51 -1.09 42.09
CA GLN A 444 -13.78 -0.12 42.90
C GLN A 444 -12.29 -0.16 42.53
N PRO A 445 -11.66 0.98 42.19
CA PRO A 445 -10.23 1.01 41.92
C PRO A 445 -9.46 0.53 43.17
N PRO A 446 -8.31 -0.16 43.00
CA PRO A 446 -7.55 -0.65 44.13
C PRO A 446 -7.15 0.54 45.03
N GLN A 447 -7.44 0.40 46.33
CA GLN A 447 -7.05 1.37 47.34
C GLN A 447 -5.52 1.45 47.37
N VAL A 448 -4.99 2.64 47.08
CA VAL A 448 -3.59 2.96 47.34
C VAL A 448 -3.42 2.99 48.86
N ILE A 449 -2.71 2.00 49.40
CA ILE A 449 -2.26 2.04 50.79
C ILE A 449 -1.24 3.18 50.86
N THR A 450 -1.62 4.26 51.53
CA THR A 450 -0.70 5.32 51.91
C THR A 450 0.12 4.82 53.08
N ASP A 451 1.23 4.13 52.80
CA ASP A 451 2.30 4.02 53.78
C ASP A 451 2.92 5.41 53.94
N GLU A 452 2.65 6.04 55.08
CA GLU A 452 3.30 7.25 55.55
C GLU A 452 4.79 6.97 55.82
N SER A 453 5.61 6.96 54.77
CA SER A 453 7.07 7.10 54.90
C SER A 453 7.74 7.50 53.58
N ALA A 454 7.37 8.67 53.06
CA ALA A 454 8.22 9.39 52.13
C ALA A 454 8.03 10.90 52.31
N SER A 455 8.98 11.49 53.04
CA SER A 455 9.19 12.91 53.30
C SER A 455 8.72 13.84 52.18
N THR A 456 7.76 14.73 52.50
CA THR A 456 7.38 15.89 51.70
C THR A 456 8.29 17.09 51.94
N ALA A 457 9.59 16.87 52.12
CA ALA A 457 10.58 17.93 52.34
C ALA A 457 11.85 17.70 51.52
N SER A 458 11.77 17.86 50.19
CA SER A 458 12.92 18.28 49.34
C SER A 458 12.51 18.58 47.89
N LEU A 459 11.45 19.37 47.67
CA LEU A 459 11.11 19.86 46.32
C LEU A 459 11.23 21.39 46.21
N VAL A 460 12.23 21.92 46.90
CA VAL A 460 12.85 23.19 46.52
C VAL A 460 14.34 22.91 46.41
N ASP A 461 14.81 22.75 45.18
CA ASP A 461 16.23 22.67 44.88
C ASP A 461 16.80 24.10 44.97
N VAL A 462 17.03 24.56 46.21
CA VAL A 462 17.76 25.80 46.51
C VAL A 462 19.21 25.44 46.78
N ASP A 463 19.89 24.91 45.77
CA ASP A 463 21.35 24.85 45.73
C ASP A 463 21.80 25.01 44.27
N MET A 464 21.47 26.17 43.67
CA MET A 464 22.28 26.64 42.53
C MET A 464 23.63 27.10 43.09
N PRO A 465 24.77 26.49 42.68
CA PRO A 465 26.06 27.08 42.95
C PRO A 465 26.10 28.47 42.31
N SER A 466 26.45 29.45 43.15
CA SER A 466 26.59 30.85 42.80
C SER A 466 27.40 31.05 41.52
N VAL A 467 26.83 31.79 40.57
CA VAL A 467 27.49 32.57 39.51
C VAL A 467 28.77 31.93 38.97
N HIS A 468 28.64 31.11 37.92
CA HIS A 468 29.78 30.77 37.08
C HIS A 468 30.31 32.05 36.44
N THR A 469 31.49 32.49 36.88
CA THR A 469 32.29 33.46 36.11
C THR A 469 32.62 32.81 34.78
N VAL A 470 32.05 33.36 33.71
CA VAL A 470 32.36 32.96 32.34
C VAL A 470 33.85 33.25 32.09
N PRO A 471 34.67 32.23 31.80
CA PRO A 471 36.07 32.47 31.48
C PRO A 471 36.16 33.25 30.15
N ASN A 472 37.16 34.13 30.03
CA ASN A 472 37.25 35.12 28.92
C ASN A 472 37.35 34.48 27.51
N ASP A 473 37.58 33.17 27.43
CA ASP A 473 37.68 32.37 26.21
C ASP A 473 36.35 31.70 25.80
N PHE A 474 35.25 31.92 26.53
CA PHE A 474 33.94 31.29 26.27
C PHE A 474 33.42 31.47 24.83
N LEU A 475 33.79 32.57 24.16
CA LEU A 475 33.40 32.79 22.76
C LEU A 475 34.18 31.91 21.77
N GLU A 476 35.37 31.47 22.14
CA GLU A 476 36.28 30.65 21.32
C GLU A 476 36.11 29.14 21.54
N GLN A 477 35.38 28.72 22.58
CA GLN A 477 35.09 27.32 22.84
C GLN A 477 34.09 26.74 21.83
N GLU A 478 34.40 25.56 21.27
CA GLU A 478 33.54 24.88 20.28
C GLU A 478 32.23 24.34 20.88
N VAL A 479 32.22 24.04 22.18
CA VAL A 479 31.03 23.53 22.91
C VAL A 479 30.76 24.46 24.09
N LYS A 480 29.65 25.20 24.04
CA LYS A 480 29.37 26.32 24.97
C LYS A 480 28.37 25.98 26.07
N THR A 481 27.69 24.83 25.98
CA THR A 481 26.71 24.40 26.97
C THR A 481 26.82 22.89 27.24
N GLU A 482 26.52 22.48 28.46
CA GLU A 482 26.49 21.06 28.86
C GLU A 482 25.48 20.25 28.03
N THR A 483 24.41 20.90 27.57
CA THR A 483 23.40 20.29 26.69
C THR A 483 23.93 20.05 25.27
N GLN A 484 24.83 20.91 24.77
CA GLN A 484 25.54 20.68 23.50
C GLN A 484 26.57 19.54 23.64
N ALA A 485 27.31 19.50 24.75
CA ALA A 485 28.25 18.40 25.03
C ALA A 485 27.53 17.04 25.08
N ALA A 486 26.44 16.95 25.85
CA ALA A 486 25.63 15.74 25.96
C ALA A 486 24.92 15.33 24.66
N ARG A 487 24.76 16.25 23.70
CA ARG A 487 24.23 15.94 22.36
C ARG A 487 25.33 15.38 21.45
N LEU A 488 26.54 15.96 21.50
CA LEU A 488 27.70 15.48 20.78
C LEU A 488 28.10 14.07 21.22
N GLU A 489 28.12 13.78 22.53
CA GLU A 489 28.37 12.42 23.05
C GLU A 489 27.36 11.41 22.51
N ARG A 490 26.06 11.74 22.52
CA ARG A 490 25.01 10.86 21.95
C ARG A 490 25.12 10.68 20.44
N GLU A 491 25.56 11.70 19.72
CA GLU A 491 25.80 11.62 18.27
C GLU A 491 27.06 10.77 17.97
N GLU A 492 28.08 10.82 18.82
CA GLU A 492 29.28 9.97 18.74
C GLU A 492 28.96 8.51 19.08
N GLU A 493 28.20 8.26 20.15
CA GLU A 493 27.72 6.92 20.51
C GLU A 493 26.89 6.30 19.38
N ALA A 494 25.97 7.08 18.78
CA ALA A 494 25.17 6.61 17.64
C ALA A 494 26.04 6.32 16.39
N ARG A 495 27.10 7.11 16.15
CA ARG A 495 28.07 6.85 15.07
C ARG A 495 28.90 5.59 15.35
N GLU A 496 29.31 5.38 16.59
CA GLU A 496 30.02 4.16 17.01
C GLU A 496 29.14 2.93 16.87
N GLU A 497 27.88 2.99 17.31
CA GLU A 497 26.92 1.89 17.16
C GLU A 497 26.66 1.57 15.69
N LYS A 498 26.51 2.60 14.84
CA LYS A 498 26.39 2.43 13.39
C LYS A 498 27.63 1.77 12.80
N ARG A 499 28.84 2.21 13.19
CA ARG A 499 30.11 1.59 12.74
C ARG A 499 30.20 0.12 13.18
N LYS A 500 29.85 -0.19 14.44
CA LYS A 500 29.80 -1.56 14.97
C LYS A 500 28.80 -2.43 14.20
N ARG A 501 27.64 -1.88 13.84
CA ARG A 501 26.61 -2.55 13.03
C ARG A 501 27.07 -2.80 11.59
N ASP A 502 27.70 -1.83 10.95
CA ASP A 502 28.21 -1.94 9.58
C ASP A 502 29.39 -2.94 9.52
N GLU A 503 30.27 -2.95 10.52
CA GLU A 503 31.34 -3.96 10.66
C GLU A 503 30.78 -5.36 10.90
N ALA A 504 29.74 -5.50 11.73
CA ALA A 504 29.05 -6.77 11.94
C ALA A 504 28.38 -7.28 10.66
N ALA A 505 27.72 -6.40 9.90
CA ALA A 505 27.14 -6.73 8.60
C ALA A 505 28.19 -7.13 7.56
N ALA A 506 29.34 -6.45 7.54
CA ALA A 506 30.46 -6.81 6.67
C ALA A 506 31.07 -8.17 7.05
N LYS A 507 31.21 -8.47 8.34
CA LYS A 507 31.65 -9.79 8.84
C LYS A 507 30.65 -10.88 8.49
N ALA A 508 29.34 -10.64 8.64
CA ALA A 508 28.29 -11.56 8.24
C ALA A 508 28.32 -11.86 6.74
N LYS A 509 28.45 -10.82 5.90
CA LYS A 509 28.55 -10.98 4.44
C LYS A 509 29.82 -11.74 4.00
N ARG A 510 30.93 -11.55 4.72
CA ARG A 510 32.15 -12.36 4.51
C ARG A 510 31.96 -13.81 4.93
N ALA A 511 31.25 -14.07 6.03
CA ALA A 511 30.93 -15.42 6.48
C ALA A 511 29.99 -16.14 5.49
N ASP A 512 28.97 -15.45 4.97
CA ASP A 512 28.06 -15.96 3.95
C ASP A 512 28.80 -16.26 2.64
N ASN A 513 29.63 -15.34 2.16
CA ASN A 513 30.44 -15.60 0.96
C ASN A 513 31.42 -16.76 1.16
N TRP A 514 32.01 -16.89 2.35
CA TRP A 514 32.88 -18.02 2.67
C TRP A 514 32.10 -19.34 2.70
N LEU A 515 30.90 -19.35 3.29
CA LEU A 515 29.98 -20.51 3.28
C LEU A 515 29.61 -20.90 1.86
N ILE A 516 29.17 -19.96 1.03
CA ILE A 516 28.82 -20.19 -0.39
C ILE A 516 30.01 -20.80 -1.14
N GLN A 517 31.22 -20.33 -0.88
CA GLN A 517 32.45 -20.83 -1.51
C GLN A 517 32.87 -22.22 -0.99
N GLN A 518 32.53 -22.57 0.25
CA GLN A 518 32.68 -23.94 0.75
C GLN A 518 31.62 -24.88 0.16
N PHE A 519 30.37 -24.41 0.00
CA PHE A 519 29.30 -25.16 -0.66
C PHE A 519 29.61 -25.48 -2.12
N SER A 520 30.17 -24.52 -2.86
CA SER A 520 30.57 -24.74 -4.26
C SER A 520 31.72 -25.75 -4.38
N ARG A 521 32.59 -25.85 -3.36
CA ARG A 521 33.66 -26.87 -3.32
C ARG A 521 33.17 -28.26 -2.93
N LEU A 522 31.99 -28.35 -2.31
CA LEU A 522 31.34 -29.62 -1.94
C LEU A 522 30.45 -30.17 -3.07
N SER A 523 30.03 -29.33 -4.03
CA SER A 523 29.21 -29.75 -5.18
C SER A 523 30.02 -30.35 -6.33
N ASP A 524 31.35 -30.15 -6.36
CA ASP A 524 32.24 -30.80 -7.32
C ASP A 524 32.63 -32.18 -6.79
N GLY A 525 31.92 -33.19 -7.29
CA GLY A 525 31.80 -34.51 -6.66
C GLY A 525 33.09 -35.30 -6.41
N SER A 526 33.21 -35.81 -5.18
CA SER A 526 33.50 -37.21 -4.84
C SER A 526 33.53 -37.40 -3.30
N ALA A 527 32.39 -37.27 -2.63
CA ALA A 527 32.25 -37.68 -1.22
C ALA A 527 30.80 -38.08 -0.92
N THR A 528 30.50 -39.35 -1.20
CA THR A 528 29.19 -39.99 -1.22
C THR A 528 28.61 -40.20 0.18
N GLY A 529 27.42 -39.67 0.45
CA GLY A 529 26.53 -40.02 1.59
C GLY A 529 26.94 -39.51 2.98
N LEU A 530 28.19 -39.74 3.41
CA LEU A 530 28.65 -39.48 4.78
C LEU A 530 28.74 -37.97 5.08
N VAL A 531 29.13 -37.16 4.10
CA VAL A 531 29.24 -35.70 4.25
C VAL A 531 27.85 -35.06 4.37
N ILE A 532 26.88 -35.57 3.63
CA ILE A 532 25.48 -35.10 3.68
C ILE A 532 24.84 -35.47 5.03
N ALA A 533 25.12 -36.68 5.54
CA ALA A 533 24.62 -37.12 6.84
C ALA A 533 25.18 -36.28 8.00
N ASN A 534 26.50 -36.07 8.05
CA ASN A 534 27.14 -35.24 9.08
C ASN A 534 26.68 -33.78 8.99
N PHE A 535 26.53 -33.25 7.78
CA PHE A 535 26.01 -31.90 7.57
C PHE A 535 24.57 -31.76 8.09
N ALA A 536 23.71 -32.73 7.81
CA ALA A 536 22.33 -32.75 8.32
C ALA A 536 22.30 -32.84 9.87
N THR A 537 23.20 -33.60 10.49
CA THR A 537 23.29 -33.70 11.96
C THR A 537 23.69 -32.36 12.59
N VAL A 538 24.73 -31.71 12.08
CA VAL A 538 25.22 -30.43 12.64
C VAL A 538 24.19 -29.32 12.45
N VAL A 539 23.57 -29.23 11.27
CA VAL A 539 22.52 -28.24 11.00
C VAL A 539 21.26 -28.51 11.82
N GLY A 540 20.84 -29.77 11.91
CA GLY A 540 19.66 -30.17 12.71
C GLY A 540 19.86 -29.92 14.20
N LEU A 541 21.03 -30.26 14.75
CA LEU A 541 21.37 -30.01 16.14
C LEU A 541 21.50 -28.50 16.43
N GLY A 542 22.10 -27.74 15.52
CA GLY A 542 22.19 -26.28 15.63
C GLY A 542 20.81 -25.61 15.65
N ALA A 543 19.91 -26.02 14.76
CA ALA A 543 18.53 -25.53 14.73
C ALA A 543 17.76 -25.90 16.02
N TYR A 544 17.93 -27.11 16.52
CA TYR A 544 17.30 -27.57 17.76
C TYR A 544 17.81 -26.80 19.00
N LEU A 545 19.12 -26.61 19.11
CA LEU A 545 19.72 -25.83 20.21
C LEU A 545 19.33 -24.36 20.11
N GLY A 546 19.23 -23.80 18.90
CA GLY A 546 18.70 -22.45 18.65
C GLY A 546 17.25 -22.29 19.12
N TYR A 547 16.37 -23.25 18.78
CA TYR A 547 14.98 -23.26 19.24
C TYR A 547 14.87 -23.38 20.77
N LYS A 548 15.70 -24.23 21.40
CA LYS A 548 15.76 -24.33 22.87
C LYS A 548 16.29 -23.06 23.53
N GLY A 549 17.29 -22.42 22.93
CA GLY A 549 17.83 -21.13 23.38
C GLY A 549 16.79 -20.02 23.31
N TRP A 550 16.01 -19.97 22.23
CA TRP A 550 14.88 -19.05 22.09
C TRP A 550 13.83 -19.23 23.20
N GLY A 551 13.46 -20.47 23.51
CA GLY A 551 12.54 -20.75 24.61
C GLY A 551 13.08 -20.41 26.01
N LEU A 552 14.40 -20.37 26.20
CA LEU A 552 15.03 -19.87 27.44
C LEU A 552 15.06 -18.33 27.48
N TYR A 553 15.22 -17.69 26.33
CA TYR A 553 15.16 -16.23 26.17
C TYR A 553 13.78 -15.68 26.49
N GLU A 554 12.71 -16.25 25.93
CA GLU A 554 11.33 -15.84 26.24
C GLU A 554 10.97 -15.98 27.73
N LYS A 555 11.62 -16.89 28.43
CA LYS A 555 11.43 -17.13 29.88
C LYS A 555 12.35 -16.29 30.76
N GLY A 556 13.20 -15.42 30.18
CA GLY A 556 14.18 -14.61 30.91
C GLY A 556 15.28 -15.43 31.61
N LYS A 557 15.51 -16.67 31.18
CA LYS A 557 16.43 -17.64 31.81
C LYS A 557 17.64 -18.00 30.94
N LEU A 558 17.89 -17.24 29.88
CA LEU A 558 19.06 -17.44 29.03
C LEU A 558 20.28 -16.78 29.67
N ASP A 559 21.18 -17.58 30.25
CA ASP A 559 22.45 -17.13 30.81
C ASP A 559 23.65 -17.58 29.97
N TRP A 560 24.81 -16.96 30.20
CA TRP A 560 26.06 -17.32 29.50
C TRP A 560 26.51 -18.75 29.75
N LYS A 561 26.04 -19.36 30.84
CA LYS A 561 26.30 -20.77 31.16
C LYS A 561 25.54 -21.70 30.21
N ALA A 562 24.26 -21.43 29.95
CA ALA A 562 23.45 -22.18 28.99
C ALA A 562 23.97 -22.02 27.55
N VAL A 563 24.39 -20.81 27.18
CA VAL A 563 25.04 -20.55 25.88
C VAL A 563 26.35 -21.35 25.76
N GLY A 564 27.18 -21.34 26.80
CA GLY A 564 28.42 -22.10 26.84
C GLY A 564 28.22 -23.62 26.75
N ILE A 565 27.19 -24.15 27.42
CA ILE A 565 26.83 -25.58 27.34
C ILE A 565 26.35 -25.93 25.92
N GLY A 566 25.49 -25.10 25.31
CA GLY A 566 25.01 -25.32 23.95
C GLY A 566 26.15 -25.30 22.91
N ALA A 567 27.06 -24.34 23.02
CA ALA A 567 28.25 -24.26 22.18
C ALA A 567 29.18 -25.47 22.39
N GLY A 568 29.35 -25.93 23.63
CA GLY A 568 30.13 -27.12 23.98
C GLY A 568 29.56 -28.41 23.40
N ILE A 569 28.23 -28.59 23.43
CA ILE A 569 27.55 -29.74 22.83
C ILE A 569 27.75 -29.74 21.31
N LEU A 570 27.55 -28.59 20.66
CA LEU A 570 27.71 -28.48 19.20
C LEU A 570 29.17 -28.74 18.78
N ALA A 571 30.14 -28.18 19.51
CA ALA A 571 31.56 -28.41 19.27
C ALA A 571 31.95 -29.89 19.49
N GLY A 572 31.43 -30.52 20.55
CA GLY A 572 31.68 -31.93 20.86
C GLY A 572 31.15 -32.88 19.78
N VAL A 573 29.91 -32.66 19.31
CA VAL A 573 29.32 -33.45 18.21
C VAL A 573 30.10 -33.26 16.92
N THR A 574 30.45 -32.01 16.59
CA THR A 574 31.26 -31.70 15.40
C THR A 574 32.64 -32.37 15.44
N ALA A 575 33.29 -32.36 16.62
CA ALA A 575 34.59 -33.02 16.80
C ALA A 575 34.49 -34.55 16.71
N ALA A 576 33.43 -35.15 17.27
CA ALA A 576 33.18 -36.58 17.19
C ALA A 576 32.91 -37.02 15.75
N GLU A 577 32.06 -36.30 15.01
CA GLU A 577 31.81 -36.57 13.59
C GLU A 577 33.08 -36.39 12.73
N GLY A 578 33.91 -35.39 13.05
CA GLY A 578 35.21 -35.20 12.41
C GLY A 578 36.17 -36.37 12.65
N ALA A 579 36.20 -36.92 13.87
CA ALA A 579 37.02 -38.08 14.21
C ALA A 579 36.53 -39.38 13.55
N VAL A 580 35.21 -39.62 13.56
CA VAL A 580 34.57 -40.76 12.89
C VAL A 580 34.76 -40.68 11.38
N GLY A 581 34.57 -39.50 10.78
CA GLY A 581 34.85 -39.26 9.37
C GLY A 581 36.30 -39.58 8.99
N ARG A 582 37.27 -39.17 9.81
CA ARG A 582 38.70 -39.50 9.61
C ARG A 582 39.00 -40.99 9.74
N TYR A 583 38.37 -41.67 10.69
CA TYR A 583 38.56 -43.11 10.93
C TYR A 583 38.01 -43.94 9.77
N LEU A 584 36.79 -43.64 9.31
CA LEU A 584 36.15 -44.32 8.18
C LEU A 584 36.90 -44.04 6.86
N TYR A 585 37.45 -42.84 6.68
CA TYR A 585 38.23 -42.50 5.49
C TYR A 585 39.60 -43.21 5.44
N LYS A 586 40.22 -43.51 6.60
CA LYS A 586 41.46 -44.31 6.66
C LYS A 586 41.23 -45.80 6.35
N GLY A 587 40.07 -46.36 6.72
CA GLY A 587 39.73 -47.76 6.41
C GLY A 587 39.57 -48.05 4.92
N LYS A 588 39.18 -47.04 4.12
CA LYS A 588 38.98 -47.18 2.66
C LYS A 588 40.26 -47.15 1.83
N LYS A 589 41.41 -46.76 2.40
CA LYS A 589 42.72 -46.73 1.72
C LYS A 589 43.59 -47.98 1.97
N GLY A 590 43.14 -48.93 2.79
CA GLY A 590 43.87 -50.17 3.12
C GLY A 590 43.43 -51.42 2.36
N GLY A 591 42.52 -51.29 1.40
CA GLY A 591 42.01 -52.40 0.58
C GLY A 591 42.01 -52.04 -0.90
N SER A 592 43.21 -51.94 -1.48
CA SER A 592 43.46 -51.99 -2.93
C SER A 592 44.75 -52.73 -3.17
#